data_AF-A0A2R7T3J5-F1
#
_entry.id   AF-A0A2R7T3J5-F1
#
_cell.length_a   1.000
_cell.length_b   1.000
_cell.length_c   1.000
_cell.angle_alpha   90.00
_cell.angle_beta   90.00
_cell.angle_gamma   90.00
#
_symmetry.space_group_name_H-M   'P 1'
#
loop_
_entity.id
_entity.type
_entity.pdbx_description
1 polymer ?
#
loop_
_entity_poly.entity_id
_entity_poly.type
_entity_poly.pdbx_seq_one_letter_code
_entity_poly.pdbx_strand_id
1 'polypeptide(L)' 'LQPMDSVLQREHTKAAVAYCMQHPQWRLSVQMHKVVGIA' A
#
# COMPACT_ATOMS: atom_id res chain seq x y z
N LEU A 1 -6.49 3.76 1.94
CA LEU A 1 -6.22 2.81 0.85
C LEU A 1 -5.07 1.92 1.27
N GLN A 2 -5.20 0.60 1.09
CA GLN A 2 -4.13 -0.35 1.37
C GLN A 2 -3.81 -1.11 0.08
N PRO A 3 -2.53 -1.32 -0.27
CA PRO A 3 -2.19 -2.15 -1.42
C PRO A 3 -2.61 -3.59 -1.17
N MET A 4 -3.15 -4.23 -2.22
CA MET A 4 -3.51 -5.64 -2.20
C MET A 4 -2.24 -6.49 -2.18
N ASP A 5 -2.14 -7.40 -1.22
CA ASP A 5 -1.08 -8.39 -1.22
C ASP A 5 -1.36 -9.46 -2.25
N SER A 6 -0.43 -9.60 -3.20
CA SER A 6 -0.45 -10.62 -4.23
C SER A 6 0.98 -10.79 -4.76
N VAL A 7 1.17 -11.66 -5.74
CA VAL A 7 2.45 -11.75 -6.48
C VAL A 7 2.86 -10.41 -7.11
N LEU A 8 1.90 -9.50 -7.33
CA LEU A 8 2.11 -8.16 -7.86
C LEU A 8 2.18 -7.07 -6.78
N GLN A 9 2.52 -7.42 -5.53
CA GLN A 9 2.53 -6.51 -4.39
C GLN A 9 3.22 -5.17 -4.69
N ARG A 10 4.39 -5.20 -5.35
CA ARG A 10 5.14 -3.98 -5.71
C ARG A 10 4.34 -3.03 -6.60
N GLU A 11 3.64 -3.58 -7.60
CA GLU A 11 2.84 -2.77 -8.52
C GLU A 11 1.60 -2.22 -7.82
N HIS A 12 0.95 -3.02 -6.95
CA HIS A 12 -0.17 -2.55 -6.15
C HIS A 12 0.24 -1.48 -5.14
N THR A 13 1.42 -1.58 -4.53
CA THR A 13 1.98 -0.53 -3.67
C THR A 13 2.19 0.77 -4.43
N LYS A 14 2.82 0.72 -5.61
CA LYS A 14 3.00 1.92 -6.46
C LYS A 14 1.67 2.54 -6.87
N ALA A 15 0.70 1.72 -7.28
CA ALA A 15 -0.62 2.18 -7.67
C ALA A 15 -1.36 2.85 -6.50
N ALA A 16 -1.30 2.25 -5.29
CA ALA A 16 -1.91 2.81 -4.10
C ALA A 16 -1.27 4.15 -3.69
N VAL A 17 0.06 4.26 -3.80
CA VAL A 17 0.79 5.52 -3.57
C VAL A 17 0.32 6.58 -4.57
N ALA A 18 0.35 6.27 -5.88
CA ALA A 18 -0.04 7.21 -6.92
C ALA A 18 -1.48 7.69 -6.76
N TYR A 19 -2.40 6.79 -6.39
CA TYR A 19 -3.80 7.13 -6.14
C TYR A 19 -3.96 8.11 -4.97
N CYS A 20 -3.30 7.85 -3.83
CA CYS A 20 -3.35 8.73 -2.67
C CYS A 20 -2.72 10.11 -2.94
N MET A 21 -1.67 10.18 -3.77
CA MET A 21 -1.08 11.45 -4.18
C MET A 21 -2.02 12.29 -5.05
N GLN A 22 -2.81 11.64 -5.92
CA GLN A 22 -3.79 12.31 -6.77
C GLN A 22 -5.09 12.64 -6.02
N HIS A 23 -5.40 11.90 -4.95
CA HIS A 23 -6.65 11.99 -4.20
C HIS A 23 -6.34 12.18 -2.70
N PRO A 24 -5.98 13.41 -2.27
CA PRO A 24 -5.46 13.68 -0.93
C PRO A 24 -6.43 13.41 0.22
N GLN A 25 -7.73 13.21 -0.06
CA GLN A 25 -8.71 12.73 0.90
C GLN A 25 -8.45 11.27 1.33
N TRP A 26 -7.67 10.52 0.55
CA TRP A 26 -7.29 9.14 0.85
C TRP A 26 -5.87 9.07 1.38
N ARG A 27 -5.69 8.36 2.49
CA ARG A 27 -4.37 8.06 3.07
C ARG A 27 -3.93 6.64 2.76
N LEU A 28 -2.63 6.46 2.55
CA LEU A 28 -2.03 5.15 2.38
C LEU A 28 -1.88 4.46 3.74
N SER A 29 -2.40 3.24 3.85
CA SER A 29 -2.22 2.36 5.01
C SER A 29 -1.22 1.28 4.67
N VAL A 30 -0.17 1.16 5.49
CA VAL A 30 0.90 0.16 5.32
C VAL A 30 0.69 -0.96 6.34
N GLN A 31 0.84 -2.21 5.91
CA GLN A 31 0.78 -3.37 6.79
C GLN A 31 2.10 -3.50 7.56
N MET A 32 2.20 -2.77 8.67
CA MET A 32 3.46 -2.65 9.43
C MET A 32 4.04 -3.98 9.89
N HIS A 33 3.20 -4.96 10.27
CA HIS A 33 3.67 -6.29 10.67
C HIS A 33 4.48 -7.00 9.57
N LYS A 34 4.15 -6.79 8.28
CA LYS A 34 4.91 -7.30 7.14
C LYS A 34 6.22 -6.56 6.91
N VAL A 35 6.27 -5.29 7.29
CA VAL A 35 7.50 -4.47 7.22
C VAL A 35 8.47 -4.86 8.33
N VAL A 36 7.96 -5.09 9.54
CA VAL A 36 8.78 -5.46 10.70
C VAL A 36 9.07 -6.96 10.79
N GLY A 37 8.48 -7.79 9.92
CA GLY A 37 8.75 -9.22 9.84
C GLY A 37 8.07 -10.05 10.93
N ILE A 38 6.90 -9.63 11.40
CA ILE A 38 6.11 -10.33 12.42
C ILE A 38 4.83 -10.87 11.77
N ALA A 39 4.54 -12.15 11.98
CA ALA A 39 3.35 -12.86 11.49
C ALA A 39 2.30 -13.01 12.59
#